data_AF-A0A940HJ82-F1
#
_entry.id   AF-A0A940HJ82-F1
#
_cell.length_a   1.000
_cell.length_b   1.000
_cell.length_c   1.000
_cell.angle_alpha   90.00
_cell.angle_beta   90.00
_cell.angle_gamma   90.00
#
_symmetry.space_group_name_H-M   'P 1'
#
loop_
_entity.id
_entity.type
_entity.pdbx_description
1 polymer ?
#
loop_
_entity_poly.entity_id
_entity_poly.type
_entity_poly.pdbx_seq_one_letter_code
_entity_poly.pdbx_strand_id
1 'polypeptide(L)'
;MIRKNIYKWHRISSLIIAIPVLLWAISGFMHPLMTTIKPRIATQTLTTQAIDSTALQTTLRTALEQNNIKSIHTVRIIHIDTNWFYQVQLKNGEPPLYLSAKNGKSLRNGDKLYAQYIAKQFLQGQPKTGNQEHVMQASSSGQDSLHIDLAVMPIAPASHDCCDAATNCVLTDTTGSLVESVEPITSFNKEYKYVNRLLPVYKVKFDRADSIRVYVETTQDRFAFAMDNRRAGFDRFFAICHTWDWLSDTGIFKYVLMGAITLLGFLTTIMGLYIFFITKTKNGSQPIAKARRSHRYISLTASLFTLMFTFSGGLHALDKLRTPDLIADDRSNDIPTTAIHFDYQHLQGALPTTAFNDISLARIDSSLYWRVITQKKKVEYISNDDHAILPNG
;
A
#
# COMPACT_ATOMS: atom_id res chain seq x y z
N MET A 1 -10.05 28.63 51.73
CA MET A 1 -8.81 27.92 51.32
C MET A 1 -8.90 27.37 49.88
N ILE A 2 -9.98 26.67 49.52
CA ILE A 2 -10.23 26.05 48.20
C ILE A 2 -10.08 27.03 47.01
N ARG A 3 -10.65 28.24 47.11
CA ARG A 3 -10.58 29.25 46.05
C ARG A 3 -9.17 29.76 45.74
N LYS A 4 -8.22 29.80 46.69
CA LYS A 4 -6.83 30.21 46.39
C LYS A 4 -6.07 29.07 45.70
N ASN A 5 -6.34 27.84 46.11
CA ASN A 5 -5.66 26.67 45.58
C ASN A 5 -6.03 26.41 44.12
N ILE A 6 -7.29 26.63 43.72
CA ILE A 6 -7.72 26.37 42.33
C ILE A 6 -6.95 27.19 41.28
N TYR A 7 -6.58 28.44 41.58
CA TYR A 7 -5.75 29.26 40.68
C TYR A 7 -4.34 28.71 40.55
N LYS A 8 -3.75 28.27 41.68
CA LYS A 8 -2.41 27.67 41.70
C LYS A 8 -2.41 26.38 40.90
N TRP A 9 -3.39 25.50 41.15
CA TRP A 9 -3.55 24.25 40.43
C TRP A 9 -3.76 24.47 38.93
N HIS A 10 -4.70 25.33 38.54
CA HIS A 10 -4.97 25.63 37.13
C HIS A 10 -3.72 26.18 36.43
N ARG A 11 -2.96 27.07 37.09
CA ARG A 11 -1.71 27.60 36.53
C ARG A 11 -0.66 26.50 36.33
N ILE A 12 -0.41 25.68 37.35
CA ILE A 12 0.60 24.62 37.29
C ILE A 12 0.21 23.58 36.23
N SER A 13 -1.02 23.11 36.25
CA SER A 13 -1.49 22.11 35.29
C SER A 13 -1.48 22.65 33.86
N SER A 14 -1.85 23.92 33.66
CA SER A 14 -1.76 24.59 32.35
C SER A 14 -0.33 24.63 31.82
N LEU A 15 0.68 24.85 32.67
CA LEU A 15 2.09 24.84 32.27
C LEU A 15 2.55 23.43 31.89
N ILE A 16 2.09 22.39 32.60
CA ILE A 16 2.42 21.00 32.29
C ILE A 16 1.82 20.58 30.94
N ILE A 17 0.54 20.90 30.69
CA ILE A 17 -0.14 20.50 29.46
C ILE A 17 0.19 21.40 28.25
N ALA A 18 0.80 22.57 28.47
CA ALA A 18 1.07 23.53 27.40
C ALA A 18 1.90 22.93 26.26
N ILE A 19 2.97 22.19 26.59
CA ILE A 19 3.84 21.58 25.59
C ILE A 19 3.11 20.48 24.80
N PRO A 20 2.48 19.46 25.44
CA PRO A 20 1.68 18.47 24.73
C PRO A 20 0.60 19.05 23.82
N VAL A 21 -0.16 20.04 24.32
CA VAL A 21 -1.24 20.68 23.56
C VAL A 21 -0.67 21.46 22.38
N LEU A 22 0.46 22.15 22.54
CA LEU A 22 1.12 22.88 21.46
C LEU A 22 1.61 21.94 20.35
N LEU A 23 2.28 20.84 20.72
CA LEU A 23 2.74 19.83 19.75
C LEU A 23 1.58 19.24 18.96
N TRP A 24 0.48 18.92 19.66
CA TRP A 24 -0.72 18.41 19.02
C TRP A 24 -1.38 19.46 18.10
N ALA A 25 -1.49 20.71 18.56
CA ALA A 25 -2.05 21.80 17.75
C ALA A 25 -1.23 22.05 16.47
N ILE A 26 0.10 22.07 16.57
CA ILE A 26 1.00 22.17 15.42
C ILE A 26 0.75 21.01 14.45
N SER A 27 0.59 19.78 14.96
CA SER A 27 0.29 18.64 14.12
C SER A 27 -1.10 18.70 13.45
N GLY A 28 -2.07 19.39 14.06
CA GLY A 28 -3.38 19.65 13.44
C GLY A 28 -3.26 20.38 12.11
N PHE A 29 -2.43 21.44 12.06
CA PHE A 29 -2.15 22.20 10.83
C PHE A 29 -1.38 21.38 9.77
N MET A 30 -0.76 20.28 10.17
CA MET A 30 -0.02 19.42 9.25
C MET A 30 -0.94 18.50 8.43
N HIS A 31 -2.14 18.16 8.90
CA HIS A 31 -3.04 17.27 8.17
C HIS A 31 -3.39 17.77 6.75
N PRO A 32 -3.75 19.06 6.54
CA PRO A 32 -3.93 19.58 5.19
C PRO A 32 -2.65 19.49 4.33
N LEU A 33 -1.48 19.76 4.91
CA LEU A 33 -0.19 19.73 4.21
C LEU A 33 0.20 18.34 3.72
N MET A 34 -0.25 17.27 4.39
CA MET A 34 -0.02 15.88 3.94
C MET A 34 -0.53 15.64 2.53
N THR A 35 -1.59 16.34 2.11
CA THR A 35 -2.16 16.17 0.76
C THR A 35 -1.25 16.77 -0.31
N THR A 36 -0.53 17.84 0.03
CA THR A 36 0.39 18.56 -0.88
C THR A 36 1.77 17.93 -0.93
N ILE A 37 2.19 17.23 0.14
CA ILE A 37 3.52 16.59 0.26
C ILE A 37 3.50 15.14 -0.29
N LYS A 38 2.49 14.78 -1.09
CA LYS A 38 2.45 13.47 -1.76
C LYS A 38 3.50 13.43 -2.89
N PRO A 39 4.30 12.35 -3.01
CA PRO A 39 5.17 12.14 -4.15
C PRO A 39 4.35 12.10 -5.44
N ARG A 40 4.94 12.60 -6.53
CA ARG A 40 4.30 12.53 -7.86
C ARG A 40 4.51 11.14 -8.44
N ILE A 41 3.39 10.49 -8.75
CA ILE A 41 3.31 9.22 -9.49
C ILE A 41 2.40 9.45 -10.70
N ALA A 42 2.60 8.67 -11.76
CA ALA A 42 1.84 8.83 -12.99
C ALA A 42 0.39 8.32 -12.85
N THR A 43 0.19 7.19 -12.17
CA THR A 43 -1.14 6.59 -11.96
C THR A 43 -1.20 5.81 -10.65
N GLN A 44 -2.41 5.61 -10.13
CA GLN A 44 -2.72 4.72 -9.00
C GLN A 44 -3.54 3.49 -9.43
N THR A 45 -3.87 3.41 -10.71
CA THR A 45 -4.64 2.31 -11.30
C THR A 45 -3.97 1.89 -12.60
N LEU A 46 -3.75 0.59 -12.79
CA LEU A 46 -3.24 0.05 -14.04
C LEU A 46 -4.39 -0.27 -14.99
N THR A 47 -4.16 -0.06 -16.27
CA THR A 47 -5.02 -0.57 -17.34
C THR A 47 -4.52 -1.97 -17.68
N THR A 48 -5.40 -2.94 -17.55
CA THR A 48 -5.15 -4.34 -17.92
C THR A 48 -5.24 -4.50 -19.44
N GLN A 49 -4.32 -5.27 -20.02
CA GLN A 49 -4.36 -5.66 -21.43
C GLN A 49 -5.34 -6.81 -21.63
N ALA A 50 -5.99 -6.87 -22.80
CA ALA A 50 -6.82 -8.00 -23.18
C ALA A 50 -5.96 -9.27 -23.31
N ILE A 51 -6.46 -10.37 -22.76
CA ILE A 51 -5.81 -11.68 -22.77
C ILE A 51 -5.73 -12.19 -24.21
N ASP A 52 -4.51 -12.45 -24.66
CA ASP A 52 -4.26 -13.12 -25.93
C ASP A 52 -4.35 -14.62 -25.72
N SER A 53 -5.47 -15.22 -26.17
CA SER A 53 -5.70 -16.65 -26.04
C SER A 53 -4.69 -17.50 -26.80
N THR A 54 -4.06 -16.95 -27.86
CA THR A 54 -3.05 -17.67 -28.65
C THR A 54 -1.73 -17.85 -27.90
N ALA A 55 -1.50 -17.02 -26.89
CA ALA A 55 -0.33 -17.11 -26.01
C ALA A 55 -0.49 -18.18 -24.89
N LEU A 56 -1.73 -18.66 -24.65
CA LEU A 56 -2.04 -19.69 -23.64
C LEU A 56 -1.83 -21.11 -24.21
N GLN A 57 -0.58 -21.47 -24.52
CA GLN A 57 -0.23 -22.75 -25.15
C GLN A 57 -0.24 -23.94 -24.19
N THR A 58 0.00 -23.71 -22.90
CA THR A 58 -0.04 -24.73 -21.84
C THR A 58 -1.23 -24.46 -20.94
N THR A 59 -2.05 -25.49 -20.67
CA THR A 59 -3.20 -25.35 -19.77
C THR A 59 -2.76 -25.10 -18.33
N LEU A 60 -3.59 -24.41 -17.55
CA LEU A 60 -3.34 -24.19 -16.12
C LEU A 60 -3.11 -25.51 -15.36
N ARG A 61 -3.93 -26.53 -15.63
CA ARG A 61 -3.79 -27.84 -14.97
C ARG A 61 -2.43 -28.49 -15.26
N THR A 62 -2.03 -28.51 -16.53
CA THR A 62 -0.73 -29.04 -16.93
C THR A 62 0.42 -28.27 -16.28
N ALA A 63 0.34 -26.95 -16.21
CA ALA A 63 1.36 -26.13 -15.55
C ALA A 63 1.44 -26.42 -14.03
N LEU A 64 0.29 -26.58 -13.36
CA LEU A 64 0.25 -26.94 -11.94
C LEU A 64 0.86 -28.33 -11.68
N GLU A 65 0.50 -29.33 -12.49
CA GLU A 65 0.99 -30.71 -12.38
C GLU A 65 2.51 -30.80 -12.63
N GLN A 66 3.03 -30.13 -13.66
CA GLN A 66 4.46 -30.07 -13.96
C GLN A 66 5.30 -29.51 -12.80
N ASN A 67 4.72 -28.61 -12.01
CA ASN A 67 5.37 -27.99 -10.85
C ASN A 67 5.02 -28.70 -9.52
N ASN A 68 4.37 -29.86 -9.57
CA ASN A 68 3.96 -30.66 -8.39
C ASN A 68 3.03 -29.92 -7.42
N ILE A 69 2.18 -29.02 -7.93
CA ILE A 69 1.24 -28.25 -7.12
C ILE A 69 -0.07 -29.03 -6.99
N LYS A 70 -0.41 -29.44 -5.76
CA LYS A 70 -1.61 -30.25 -5.47
C LYS A 70 -2.85 -29.42 -5.12
N SER A 71 -2.64 -28.23 -4.58
CA SER A 71 -3.69 -27.31 -4.21
C SER A 71 -3.23 -25.86 -4.23
N ILE A 72 -4.18 -24.94 -4.39
CA ILE A 72 -3.94 -23.50 -4.51
C ILE A 72 -4.99 -22.72 -3.72
N HIS A 73 -4.66 -21.50 -3.31
CA HIS A 73 -5.58 -20.54 -2.70
C HIS A 73 -6.39 -19.78 -3.76
N THR A 74 -5.69 -19.27 -4.77
CA THR A 74 -6.28 -18.57 -5.92
C THR A 74 -5.29 -18.57 -7.08
N VAL A 75 -5.80 -18.30 -8.27
CA VAL A 75 -5.01 -18.14 -9.49
C VAL A 75 -5.56 -16.98 -10.30
N ARG A 76 -4.67 -16.27 -10.97
CA ARG A 76 -4.98 -15.18 -11.88
C ARG A 76 -4.08 -15.24 -13.11
N ILE A 77 -4.57 -14.74 -14.24
CA ILE A 77 -3.76 -14.55 -15.44
C ILE A 77 -3.22 -13.12 -15.45
N ILE A 78 -1.89 -13.00 -15.53
CA ILE A 78 -1.20 -11.71 -15.63
C ILE A 78 -0.29 -11.69 -16.86
N HIS A 79 0.10 -10.50 -17.28
CA HIS A 79 1.07 -10.30 -18.35
C HIS A 79 2.31 -9.58 -17.82
N ILE A 80 3.48 -9.97 -18.33
CA ILE A 80 4.74 -9.26 -18.18
C ILE A 80 5.28 -9.04 -19.60
N ASP A 81 5.19 -7.80 -20.07
CA ASP A 81 5.57 -7.40 -21.43
C ASP A 81 4.87 -8.22 -22.53
N THR A 82 5.56 -9.16 -23.16
CA THR A 82 5.02 -10.00 -24.25
C THR A 82 4.58 -11.39 -23.79
N ASN A 83 4.78 -11.73 -22.51
CA ASN A 83 4.57 -13.07 -21.99
C ASN A 83 3.44 -13.11 -20.95
N TRP A 84 2.64 -14.18 -21.01
CA TRP A 84 1.52 -14.43 -20.11
C TRP A 84 1.90 -15.48 -19.06
N PHE A 85 1.48 -15.25 -17.82
CA PHE A 85 1.74 -16.12 -16.69
C PHE A 85 0.47 -16.39 -15.88
N TYR A 86 0.35 -17.61 -15.38
CA TYR A 86 -0.53 -17.96 -14.28
C TYR A 86 0.15 -17.54 -12.98
N GLN A 87 -0.38 -16.49 -12.35
CA GLN A 87 -0.03 -16.10 -10.99
C GLN A 87 -0.81 -17.00 -10.02
N VAL A 88 -0.13 -17.96 -9.42
CA VAL A 88 -0.71 -19.00 -8.55
C VAL A 88 -0.31 -18.72 -7.12
N GLN A 89 -1.28 -18.38 -6.27
CA GLN A 89 -1.05 -18.25 -4.84
C GLN A 89 -1.39 -19.58 -4.16
N LEU A 90 -0.44 -20.16 -3.44
CA LEU A 90 -0.62 -21.46 -2.77
C LEU A 90 -1.41 -21.31 -1.47
N LYS A 91 -1.11 -20.27 -0.68
CA LYS A 91 -1.78 -19.95 0.59
C LYS A 91 -1.96 -18.45 0.73
N ASN A 92 -2.98 -18.06 1.48
CA ASN A 92 -3.19 -16.65 1.80
C ASN A 92 -1.96 -16.08 2.53
N GLY A 93 -1.52 -14.89 2.12
CA GLY A 93 -0.35 -14.21 2.69
C GLY A 93 1.02 -14.71 2.21
N GLU A 94 1.09 -15.81 1.47
CA GLU A 94 2.34 -16.26 0.84
C GLU A 94 2.53 -15.61 -0.55
N PRO A 95 3.80 -15.33 -0.96
CA PRO A 95 4.11 -14.85 -2.29
C PRO A 95 3.62 -15.81 -3.39
N PRO A 96 2.93 -15.34 -4.44
CA PRO A 96 2.52 -16.19 -5.55
C PRO A 96 3.68 -16.71 -6.39
N LEU A 97 3.47 -17.89 -6.98
CA LEU A 97 4.29 -18.45 -8.04
C LEU A 97 3.81 -17.94 -9.40
N TYR A 98 4.71 -17.86 -10.36
CA TYR A 98 4.41 -17.38 -11.71
C TYR A 98 4.76 -18.50 -12.69
N LEU A 99 3.75 -19.14 -13.27
CA LEU A 99 3.94 -20.24 -14.21
C LEU A 99 3.67 -19.74 -15.62
N SER A 100 4.60 -19.95 -16.54
CA SER A 100 4.43 -19.52 -17.93
C SER A 100 3.22 -20.19 -18.57
N ALA A 101 2.34 -19.38 -19.17
CA ALA A 101 1.23 -19.90 -19.96
C ALA A 101 1.68 -20.51 -21.30
N LYS A 102 2.95 -20.32 -21.68
CA LYS A 102 3.53 -20.89 -22.91
C LYS A 102 4.02 -22.32 -22.70
N ASN A 103 4.77 -22.57 -21.62
CA ASN A 103 5.47 -23.85 -21.41
C ASN A 103 5.35 -24.42 -19.99
N GLY A 104 4.58 -23.79 -19.09
CA GLY A 104 4.38 -24.23 -17.71
C GLY A 104 5.58 -24.00 -16.77
N LYS A 105 6.71 -23.49 -17.25
CA LYS A 105 7.91 -23.26 -16.43
C LYS A 105 7.65 -22.18 -15.38
N SER A 106 8.14 -22.40 -14.16
CA SER A 106 8.10 -21.40 -13.09
C SER A 106 9.12 -20.29 -13.33
N LEU A 107 8.68 -19.03 -13.28
CA LEU A 107 9.50 -17.83 -13.34
C LEU A 107 10.20 -17.63 -11.99
N ARG A 108 11.53 -17.73 -12.02
CA ARG A 108 12.38 -17.50 -10.83
C ARG A 108 12.23 -16.08 -10.33
N ASN A 109 11.98 -15.91 -9.03
CA ASN A 109 11.71 -14.61 -8.40
C ASN A 109 10.54 -13.83 -9.05
N GLY A 110 9.56 -14.55 -9.61
CA GLY A 110 8.47 -13.96 -10.37
C GLY A 110 7.73 -12.83 -9.65
N ASP A 111 7.44 -12.99 -8.36
CA ASP A 111 6.71 -11.98 -7.57
C ASP A 111 7.52 -10.68 -7.41
N LYS A 112 8.83 -10.80 -7.16
CA LYS A 112 9.76 -9.66 -7.08
C LYS A 112 9.89 -8.94 -8.42
N LEU A 113 10.01 -9.71 -9.52
CA LEU A 113 10.06 -9.16 -10.88
C LEU A 113 8.75 -8.47 -11.24
N TYR A 114 7.61 -9.07 -10.89
CA TYR A 114 6.31 -8.49 -11.15
C TYR A 114 6.07 -7.23 -10.33
N ALA A 115 6.45 -7.21 -9.06
CA ALA A 115 6.43 -6.01 -8.23
C ALA A 115 7.23 -4.87 -8.86
N GLN A 116 8.44 -5.16 -9.36
CA GLN A 116 9.26 -4.18 -10.08
C GLN A 116 8.55 -3.67 -11.33
N TYR A 117 7.98 -4.58 -12.14
CA TYR A 117 7.26 -4.27 -13.36
C TYR A 117 6.08 -3.32 -13.13
N ILE A 118 5.20 -3.64 -12.17
CA ILE A 118 4.02 -2.80 -11.88
C ILE A 118 4.37 -1.50 -11.14
N ALA A 119 5.38 -1.52 -10.26
CA ALA A 119 5.83 -0.30 -9.57
C ALA A 119 6.36 0.74 -10.56
N LYS A 120 7.05 0.29 -11.61
CA LYS A 120 7.53 1.17 -12.67
C LYS A 120 6.37 1.81 -13.42
N GLN A 121 5.33 1.04 -13.74
CA GLN A 121 4.11 1.55 -14.38
C GLN A 121 3.34 2.55 -13.50
N PHE A 122 3.25 2.34 -12.19
CA PHE A 122 2.64 3.34 -11.29
C PHE A 122 3.45 4.64 -11.25
N LEU A 123 4.78 4.53 -11.21
CA LEU A 123 5.66 5.68 -11.13
C LEU A 123 5.66 6.50 -12.42
N GLN A 124 5.76 5.84 -13.57
CA GLN A 124 6.09 6.47 -14.86
C GLN A 124 4.92 6.45 -15.86
N GLY A 125 3.91 5.63 -15.61
CA GLY A 125 2.80 5.38 -16.53
C GLY A 125 3.01 4.07 -17.28
N GLN A 126 1.95 3.55 -17.89
CA GLN A 126 2.04 2.38 -18.74
C GLN A 126 2.59 2.77 -20.11
N PRO A 127 3.40 1.92 -20.76
CA PRO A 127 3.80 2.12 -22.14
C PRO A 127 2.55 2.30 -23.00
N LYS A 128 2.53 3.30 -23.89
CA LYS A 128 1.44 3.44 -24.85
C LYS A 128 1.52 2.24 -25.81
N THR A 129 0.55 1.34 -25.74
CA THR A 129 0.34 0.27 -26.74
C THR A 129 -0.06 0.92 -28.06
N GLY A 130 0.94 1.30 -28.86
CA GLY A 130 0.78 1.92 -30.18
C GLY A 130 2.14 2.27 -30.76
N ASN A 131 2.58 1.46 -31.72
CA ASN A 131 3.83 1.54 -32.49
C ASN A 131 5.10 1.20 -31.70
N GLN A 132 5.34 -0.10 -31.50
CA GLN A 132 6.69 -0.61 -31.34
C GLN A 132 7.44 -0.48 -32.67
N GLU A 133 7.94 0.72 -32.98
CA GLU A 133 9.19 0.81 -33.75
C GLU A 133 10.29 0.43 -32.76
N HIS A 134 10.73 -0.83 -32.87
CA HIS A 134 11.94 -1.31 -32.25
C HIS A 134 13.08 -0.41 -32.75
N VAL A 135 13.55 0.52 -31.91
CA VAL A 135 14.76 1.30 -32.19
C VAL A 135 15.93 0.33 -32.11
N MET A 136 16.16 -0.41 -33.19
CA MET A 136 17.47 -0.94 -33.51
C MET A 136 18.34 0.26 -33.90
N GLN A 137 18.97 0.89 -32.92
CA GLN A 137 20.14 1.71 -33.21
C GLN A 137 21.31 0.77 -33.54
N ALA A 138 21.41 0.44 -34.82
CA ALA A 138 22.65 -0.01 -35.43
C ALA A 138 23.70 1.11 -35.25
N SER A 139 24.66 0.88 -34.36
CA SER A 139 25.89 1.66 -34.33
C SER A 139 26.84 1.07 -35.38
N SER A 140 26.89 1.70 -36.55
CA SER A 140 27.94 1.47 -37.54
C SER A 140 28.71 2.76 -37.78
N SER A 141 29.95 2.82 -37.32
CA SER A 141 31.12 3.34 -38.04
C SER A 141 32.31 3.54 -37.10
N GLY A 142 33.48 3.05 -37.51
CA GLY A 142 34.76 3.34 -36.86
C GLY A 142 35.63 2.11 -36.66
N GLN A 143 36.36 1.73 -37.73
CA GLN A 143 37.48 0.80 -37.69
C GLN A 143 38.57 1.29 -36.70
N ASP A 144 39.09 0.42 -35.84
CA ASP A 144 40.53 0.21 -35.76
C ASP A 144 40.90 -1.07 -35.00
N SER A 145 41.92 -1.74 -35.52
CA SER A 145 42.41 -3.06 -35.16
C SER A 145 43.14 -3.12 -33.82
N LEU A 146 42.88 -4.16 -33.00
CA LEU A 146 43.96 -4.95 -32.36
C LEU A 146 43.45 -6.32 -31.88
N HIS A 147 44.07 -7.37 -32.39
CA HIS A 147 43.84 -8.77 -32.02
C HIS A 147 44.32 -9.07 -30.59
N ILE A 148 43.45 -9.66 -29.77
CA ILE A 148 43.84 -10.52 -28.64
C ILE A 148 42.96 -11.76 -28.69
N ASP A 149 43.56 -12.89 -29.03
CA ASP A 149 42.95 -14.22 -28.96
C ASP A 149 42.70 -14.60 -27.51
N LEU A 150 41.42 -14.68 -27.10
CA LEU A 150 40.99 -15.54 -26.01
C LEU A 150 39.94 -16.50 -26.56
N ALA A 151 40.28 -17.79 -26.56
CA ALA A 151 39.40 -18.87 -26.95
C ALA A 151 38.11 -18.85 -26.11
N VAL A 152 37.00 -18.44 -26.74
CA VAL A 152 35.66 -18.59 -26.19
C VAL A 152 35.18 -20.00 -26.51
N MET A 153 34.97 -20.80 -25.47
CA MET A 153 34.26 -22.08 -25.58
C MET A 153 32.84 -21.86 -26.12
N PRO A 154 32.29 -22.78 -26.94
CA PRO A 154 30.98 -22.57 -27.55
C PRO A 154 29.89 -22.66 -26.49
N ILE A 155 29.26 -21.52 -26.19
CA ILE A 155 28.00 -21.47 -25.45
C ILE A 155 26.93 -22.09 -26.35
N ALA A 156 26.31 -23.18 -25.88
CA ALA A 156 25.17 -23.82 -26.51
C ALA A 156 24.06 -22.78 -26.79
N PRO A 157 23.29 -22.92 -27.89
CA PRO A 157 22.37 -21.88 -28.31
C PRO A 157 21.28 -21.67 -27.24
N ALA A 158 21.16 -20.43 -26.77
CA ALA A 158 20.09 -20.01 -25.87
C ALA A 158 18.74 -20.27 -26.57
N SER A 159 18.02 -21.27 -26.09
CA SER A 159 16.58 -21.33 -26.33
C SER A 159 15.99 -20.04 -25.77
N HIS A 160 15.36 -19.22 -26.62
CA HIS A 160 14.60 -18.04 -26.20
C HIS A 160 13.45 -18.47 -25.28
N ASP A 161 13.71 -18.62 -23.99
CA ASP A 161 12.72 -18.99 -22.98
C ASP A 161 11.92 -17.76 -22.54
N CYS A 162 10.60 -17.91 -22.47
CA CYS A 162 9.66 -16.87 -22.02
C CYS A 162 10.01 -16.30 -20.64
N CYS A 163 10.57 -17.12 -19.75
CA CYS A 163 10.99 -16.69 -18.41
C CYS A 163 12.22 -15.78 -18.47
N ASP A 164 13.20 -16.09 -19.32
CA ASP A 164 14.41 -15.29 -19.50
C ASP A 164 14.06 -13.98 -20.22
N ALA A 165 13.17 -14.03 -21.21
CA ALA A 165 12.66 -12.83 -21.89
C ALA A 165 11.95 -11.88 -20.91
N ALA A 166 11.03 -12.39 -20.07
CA ALA A 166 10.35 -11.58 -19.06
C ALA A 166 11.33 -11.02 -18.01
N THR A 167 12.28 -11.83 -17.56
CA THR A 167 13.32 -11.40 -16.60
C THR A 167 14.18 -10.29 -17.20
N ASN A 168 14.66 -10.46 -18.42
CA ASN A 168 15.47 -9.47 -19.11
C ASN A 168 14.67 -8.18 -19.31
N CYS A 169 13.43 -8.25 -19.80
CA CYS A 169 12.57 -7.09 -19.95
C CYS A 169 12.49 -6.26 -18.65
N VAL A 170 12.22 -6.89 -17.51
CA VAL A 170 12.07 -6.18 -16.23
C VAL A 170 13.40 -5.64 -15.70
N LEU A 171 14.48 -6.42 -15.79
CA LEU A 171 15.76 -6.07 -15.18
C LEU A 171 16.63 -5.14 -16.04
N THR A 172 16.50 -5.19 -17.37
CA THR A 172 17.27 -4.34 -18.29
C THR A 172 16.50 -3.13 -18.79
N ASP A 173 15.26 -2.92 -18.36
CA ASP A 173 14.50 -1.74 -18.76
C ASP A 173 15.08 -0.47 -18.13
N THR A 174 15.78 0.30 -18.97
CA THR A 174 16.41 1.59 -18.62
C THR A 174 15.48 2.78 -18.85
N THR A 175 14.22 2.57 -19.22
CA THR A 175 13.26 3.66 -19.47
C THR A 175 12.95 4.39 -18.17
N GLY A 176 13.04 5.72 -18.17
CA GLY A 176 12.77 6.56 -17.00
C GLY A 176 13.68 6.24 -15.81
N SER A 177 13.10 6.00 -14.64
CA SER A 177 13.86 5.78 -13.40
C SER A 177 14.26 4.32 -13.21
N LEU A 178 15.55 4.09 -12.96
CA LEU A 178 16.11 2.78 -12.65
C LEU A 178 15.67 2.31 -11.26
N VAL A 179 15.68 1.00 -11.05
CA VAL A 179 15.29 0.38 -9.78
C VAL A 179 16.56 0.05 -9.00
N GLU A 180 16.67 0.62 -7.80
CA GLU A 180 17.82 0.43 -6.92
C GLU A 180 17.67 -0.83 -6.07
N SER A 181 16.47 -1.09 -5.54
CA SER A 181 16.19 -2.26 -4.71
C SER A 181 14.71 -2.61 -4.69
N VAL A 182 14.43 -3.89 -4.41
CA VAL A 182 13.08 -4.43 -4.25
C VAL A 182 13.07 -5.34 -3.02
N GLU A 183 12.26 -4.99 -2.02
CA GLU A 183 12.21 -5.65 -0.72
C GLU A 183 10.77 -6.06 -0.37
N PRO A 184 10.51 -7.31 0.06
CA PRO A 184 9.20 -7.70 0.56
C PRO A 184 8.94 -7.09 1.94
N ILE A 185 7.70 -6.63 2.16
CA ILE A 185 7.21 -6.05 3.40
C ILE A 185 6.01 -6.90 3.85
N THR A 186 6.23 -7.71 4.88
CA THR A 186 5.24 -8.63 5.45
C THR A 186 4.68 -8.14 6.79
N SER A 187 5.18 -7.02 7.31
CA SER A 187 4.72 -6.40 8.55
C SER A 187 4.81 -4.88 8.45
N PHE A 188 3.88 -4.18 9.12
CA PHE A 188 3.92 -2.74 9.22
C PHE A 188 5.16 -2.26 10.00
N ASN A 189 5.72 -1.12 9.59
CA ASN A 189 6.90 -0.52 10.19
C ASN A 189 6.75 1.02 10.26
N LYS A 190 7.84 1.72 10.63
CA LYS A 190 7.82 3.18 10.81
C LYS A 190 7.53 3.95 9.52
N GLU A 191 7.92 3.44 8.36
CA GLU A 191 7.64 4.06 7.06
C GLU A 191 6.31 3.55 6.48
N TYR A 192 6.10 2.24 6.46
CA TYR A 192 4.89 1.59 5.97
C TYR A 192 3.94 1.25 7.13
N LYS A 193 3.10 2.22 7.49
CA LYS A 193 2.24 2.17 8.68
C LYS A 193 0.94 1.38 8.45
N TYR A 194 0.34 0.88 9.53
CA TYR A 194 -0.94 0.14 9.54
C TYR A 194 -2.08 0.84 8.80
N VAL A 195 -2.05 2.17 8.71
CA VAL A 195 -3.05 2.97 7.98
C VAL A 195 -3.20 2.55 6.50
N ASN A 196 -2.17 1.95 5.91
CA ASN A 196 -2.21 1.45 4.54
C ASN A 196 -3.04 0.15 4.40
N ARG A 197 -3.21 -0.62 5.50
CA ARG A 197 -4.06 -1.83 5.60
C ARG A 197 -3.81 -2.95 4.57
N LEU A 198 -2.68 -2.93 3.87
CA LEU A 198 -2.33 -3.92 2.84
C LEU A 198 -1.02 -4.61 3.22
N LEU A 199 -1.04 -5.94 3.31
CA LEU A 199 0.13 -6.80 3.44
C LEU A 199 -0.19 -8.15 2.77
N PRO A 200 0.81 -8.87 2.22
CA PRO A 200 2.18 -8.41 1.99
C PRO A 200 2.24 -7.39 0.84
N VAL A 201 3.28 -6.56 0.82
CA VAL A 201 3.58 -5.62 -0.28
C VAL A 201 5.06 -5.62 -0.59
N TYR A 202 5.45 -5.16 -1.77
CA TYR A 202 6.85 -4.92 -2.12
C TYR A 202 7.17 -3.44 -2.07
N LYS A 203 8.29 -3.10 -1.43
CA LYS A 203 8.93 -1.79 -1.50
C LYS A 203 9.91 -1.78 -2.66
N VAL A 204 9.57 -1.04 -3.71
CA VAL A 204 10.44 -0.80 -4.88
C VAL A 204 11.06 0.59 -4.75
N LYS A 205 12.36 0.64 -4.48
CA LYS A 205 13.13 1.90 -4.41
C LYS A 205 13.71 2.22 -5.78
N PHE A 206 13.50 3.45 -6.23
CA PHE A 206 14.02 3.93 -7.50
C PHE A 206 15.26 4.80 -7.30
N ASP A 207 16.21 4.67 -8.22
CA ASP A 207 17.38 5.53 -8.32
C ASP A 207 16.96 6.89 -8.89
N ARG A 208 16.59 7.78 -7.97
CA ARG A 208 16.18 9.16 -8.22
C ARG A 208 16.73 10.03 -7.10
N ALA A 209 16.92 11.32 -7.40
CA ALA A 209 17.40 12.30 -6.42
C ALA A 209 16.49 12.43 -5.17
N ASP A 210 15.19 12.17 -5.30
CA ASP A 210 14.22 12.17 -4.19
C ASP A 210 14.12 10.80 -3.47
N SER A 211 14.84 9.80 -3.98
CA SER A 211 14.89 8.40 -3.54
C SER A 211 13.51 7.75 -3.40
N ILE A 212 12.56 8.07 -4.29
CA ILE A 212 11.18 7.59 -4.17
C ILE A 212 11.09 6.06 -4.03
N ARG A 213 10.21 5.62 -3.13
CA ARG A 213 9.88 4.23 -2.85
C ARG A 213 8.40 4.02 -3.12
N VAL A 214 8.07 3.09 -4.01
CA VAL A 214 6.71 2.73 -4.36
C VAL A 214 6.40 1.38 -3.73
N TYR A 215 5.29 1.32 -3.01
CA TYR A 215 4.78 0.13 -2.37
C TYR A 215 3.65 -0.45 -3.20
N VAL A 216 3.82 -1.69 -3.65
CA VAL A 216 2.87 -2.37 -4.54
C VAL A 216 2.46 -3.72 -4.00
N GLU A 217 1.21 -4.09 -4.24
CA GLU A 217 0.66 -5.39 -3.92
C GLU A 217 0.38 -6.14 -5.23
N THR A 218 0.96 -7.33 -5.37
CA THR A 218 1.11 -8.01 -6.66
C THR A 218 -0.05 -8.91 -7.04
N THR A 219 -0.85 -9.41 -6.09
CA THR A 219 -1.96 -10.34 -6.37
C THR A 219 -3.15 -9.65 -7.05
N GLN A 220 -3.34 -8.36 -6.80
CA GLN A 220 -4.45 -7.56 -7.36
C GLN A 220 -4.00 -6.29 -8.09
N ASP A 221 -2.72 -6.16 -8.41
CA ASP A 221 -2.13 -4.99 -9.09
C ASP A 221 -2.45 -3.67 -8.37
N ARG A 222 -2.32 -3.63 -7.05
CA ARG A 222 -2.72 -2.45 -6.27
C ARG A 222 -1.52 -1.56 -5.97
N PHE A 223 -1.70 -0.28 -6.25
CA PHE A 223 -0.88 0.76 -5.66
C PHE A 223 -1.22 0.88 -4.17
N ALA A 224 -0.27 0.59 -3.29
CA ALA A 224 -0.48 0.71 -1.86
C ALA A 224 -0.06 2.09 -1.34
N PHE A 225 1.16 2.53 -1.65
CA PHE A 225 1.72 3.75 -1.07
C PHE A 225 2.95 4.25 -1.86
N ALA A 226 3.28 5.53 -1.73
CA ALA A 226 4.53 6.10 -2.24
C ALA A 226 5.18 7.04 -1.21
N MET A 227 6.49 6.92 -1.07
CA MET A 227 7.30 7.70 -0.12
C MET A 227 8.54 8.25 -0.79
N ASP A 228 8.74 9.57 -0.77
CA ASP A 228 10.01 10.23 -1.13
C ASP A 228 10.68 10.82 0.12
N ASN A 229 11.90 11.35 0.00
CA ASN A 229 12.65 11.87 1.15
C ASN A 229 11.96 13.09 1.81
N ARG A 230 11.28 13.91 1.02
CA ARG A 230 10.54 15.08 1.52
C ARG A 230 9.37 14.64 2.40
N ARG A 231 8.56 13.70 1.93
CA ARG A 231 7.45 13.12 2.67
C ARG A 231 7.94 12.36 3.89
N ALA A 232 9.02 11.59 3.78
CA ALA A 232 9.59 10.85 4.91
C ALA A 232 10.00 11.79 6.06
N GLY A 233 10.64 12.92 5.74
CA GLY A 233 10.99 13.95 6.73
C GLY A 233 9.76 14.55 7.40
N PHE A 234 8.74 14.89 6.62
CA PHE A 234 7.47 15.39 7.14
C PHE A 234 6.76 14.36 8.03
N ASP A 235 6.67 13.10 7.58
CA ASP A 235 6.06 12.00 8.32
C ASP A 235 6.75 11.74 9.65
N ARG A 236 8.09 11.88 9.70
CA ARG A 236 8.87 11.76 10.94
C ARG A 236 8.54 12.88 11.91
N PHE A 237 8.50 14.13 11.45
CA PHE A 237 8.14 15.27 12.30
C PHE A 237 6.69 15.13 12.80
N PHE A 238 5.76 14.74 11.92
CA PHE A 238 4.37 14.49 12.27
C PHE A 238 4.25 13.39 13.33
N ALA A 239 4.97 12.28 13.16
CA ALA A 239 4.94 11.16 14.10
C ALA A 239 5.46 11.53 15.49
N ILE A 240 6.46 12.41 15.57
CA ILE A 240 6.97 12.92 16.86
C ILE A 240 5.90 13.77 17.55
N CYS A 241 5.29 14.71 16.84
CA CYS A 241 4.36 15.69 17.40
C CYS A 241 2.95 15.13 17.68
N HIS A 242 2.46 14.25 16.81
CA HIS A 242 1.06 13.78 16.82
C HIS A 242 0.88 12.43 17.51
N THR A 243 1.61 11.41 17.05
CA THR A 243 1.44 10.04 17.52
C THR A 243 2.39 9.68 18.65
N TRP A 244 3.35 10.56 18.97
CA TRP A 244 4.41 10.33 19.95
C TRP A 244 5.15 9.03 19.67
N ASP A 245 5.61 8.88 18.44
CA ASP A 245 6.29 7.67 17.96
C ASP A 245 7.55 7.34 18.76
N TRP A 246 8.21 8.34 19.34
CA TRP A 246 9.36 8.17 20.24
C TRP A 246 9.02 7.42 21.55
N LEU A 247 7.74 7.23 21.88
CA LEU A 247 7.28 6.38 22.99
C LEU A 247 6.73 5.02 22.53
N SER A 248 6.74 4.71 21.24
CA SER A 248 6.12 3.48 20.71
C SER A 248 6.68 2.21 21.35
N ASP A 249 7.99 2.18 21.63
CA ASP A 249 8.69 1.03 22.22
C ASP A 249 8.35 0.82 23.71
N THR A 250 7.65 1.75 24.36
CA THR A 250 7.25 1.63 25.79
C THR A 250 5.95 0.86 26.00
N GLY A 251 5.30 0.42 24.92
CA GLY A 251 4.05 -0.35 24.98
C GLY A 251 2.93 0.40 25.67
N ILE A 252 2.33 -0.21 26.70
CA ILE A 252 1.16 0.31 27.41
C ILE A 252 1.44 1.67 28.09
N PHE A 253 2.68 1.93 28.50
CA PHE A 253 3.06 3.14 29.21
C PHE A 253 2.73 4.41 28.40
N LYS A 254 3.00 4.38 27.09
CA LYS A 254 2.65 5.45 26.17
C LYS A 254 1.17 5.84 26.29
N TYR A 255 0.28 4.85 26.23
CA TYR A 255 -1.16 5.08 26.24
C TYR A 255 -1.65 5.54 27.63
N VAL A 256 -1.06 5.02 28.71
CA VAL A 256 -1.33 5.49 30.08
C VAL A 256 -0.91 6.96 30.25
N LEU A 257 0.28 7.33 29.78
CA LEU A 257 0.77 8.70 29.83
C LEU A 257 -0.11 9.66 29.00
N MET A 258 -0.51 9.26 27.80
CA MET A 258 -1.45 10.03 26.97
C MET A 258 -2.82 10.18 27.65
N GLY A 259 -3.34 9.12 28.27
CA GLY A 259 -4.55 9.17 29.08
C GLY A 259 -4.45 10.13 30.26
N ALA A 260 -3.31 10.11 30.98
CA ALA A 260 -3.08 11.02 32.11
C ALA A 260 -3.00 12.49 31.67
N ILE A 261 -2.33 12.78 30.54
CA ILE A 261 -2.19 14.15 30.02
C ILE A 261 -3.51 14.68 29.49
N THR A 262 -4.29 13.85 28.79
CA THR A 262 -5.63 14.23 28.32
C THR A 262 -6.59 14.45 29.48
N LEU A 263 -6.56 13.59 30.52
CA LEU A 263 -7.32 13.79 31.75
C LEU A 263 -6.92 15.09 32.47
N LEU A 264 -5.62 15.35 32.62
CA LEU A 264 -5.12 16.59 33.22
C LEU A 264 -5.59 17.81 32.43
N GLY A 265 -5.56 17.75 31.10
CA GLY A 265 -6.07 18.80 30.21
C GLY A 265 -7.56 19.03 30.36
N PHE A 266 -8.34 17.95 30.45
CA PHE A 266 -9.79 18.00 30.67
C PHE A 266 -10.13 18.69 32.01
N LEU A 267 -9.50 18.25 33.11
CA LEU A 267 -9.69 18.83 34.45
C LEU A 267 -9.22 20.30 34.50
N THR A 268 -8.08 20.62 33.87
CA THR A 268 -7.56 22.00 33.80
C THR A 268 -8.54 22.93 33.09
N THR A 269 -9.18 22.45 32.04
CA THR A 269 -10.20 23.20 31.29
C THR A 269 -11.46 23.42 32.12
N ILE A 270 -11.94 22.40 32.84
CA ILE A 270 -13.06 22.54 33.78
C ILE A 270 -12.74 23.57 34.86
N MET A 271 -11.52 23.54 35.43
CA MET A 271 -11.09 24.53 36.41
C MET A 271 -11.04 25.94 35.82
N GLY A 272 -10.57 26.10 34.58
CA GLY A 272 -10.55 27.39 33.87
C GLY A 272 -11.96 27.95 33.65
N LEU A 273 -12.90 27.11 33.23
CA LEU A 273 -14.32 27.46 33.08
C LEU A 273 -14.95 27.84 34.42
N TYR A 274 -14.69 27.06 35.47
CA TYR A 274 -15.15 27.41 36.81
C TYR A 274 -14.63 28.77 37.25
N ILE A 275 -13.32 29.03 37.10
CA ILE A 275 -12.69 30.33 37.39
C ILE A 275 -13.33 31.45 36.57
N PHE A 276 -13.65 31.21 35.29
CA PHE A 276 -14.36 32.18 34.45
C PHE A 276 -15.68 32.61 35.10
N PHE A 277 -16.54 31.67 35.50
CA PHE A 277 -17.85 31.99 36.07
C PHE A 277 -17.79 32.66 37.45
N ILE A 278 -16.81 32.31 38.31
CA ILE A 278 -16.73 32.88 39.66
C ILE A 278 -15.98 34.22 39.75
N THR A 279 -15.30 34.65 38.69
CA THR A 279 -14.51 35.88 38.67
C THR A 279 -15.11 36.94 37.76
N LYS A 280 -14.91 38.22 38.10
CA LYS A 280 -15.19 39.36 37.20
C LYS A 280 -13.88 39.98 36.74
N THR A 281 -13.80 40.38 35.46
CA THR A 281 -12.65 41.12 34.95
C THR A 281 -12.86 42.62 35.15
N LYS A 282 -11.83 43.34 35.66
CA LYS A 282 -11.88 44.81 35.79
C LYS A 282 -11.47 45.46 34.46
N ASN A 283 -12.11 46.58 34.11
CA ASN A 283 -11.77 47.36 32.93
C ASN A 283 -10.55 48.26 33.19
N GLY A 284 -9.34 47.68 33.13
CA GLY A 284 -8.09 48.41 33.19
C GLY A 284 -7.42 48.54 31.81
N SER A 285 -6.76 49.68 31.54
CA SER A 285 -5.97 49.93 30.34
C SER A 285 -4.55 49.32 30.40
N GLN A 286 -4.12 48.88 31.59
CA GLN A 286 -2.79 48.31 31.83
C GLN A 286 -2.57 47.01 31.03
N PRO A 287 -1.35 46.74 30.51
CA PRO A 287 -1.06 45.59 29.65
C PRO A 287 -1.47 44.24 30.26
N ILE A 288 -1.20 44.04 31.56
CA ILE A 288 -1.56 42.81 32.29
C ILE A 288 -3.09 42.65 32.39
N ALA A 289 -3.83 43.75 32.59
CA ALA A 289 -5.29 43.72 32.65
C ALA A 289 -5.90 43.38 31.28
N LYS A 290 -5.30 43.88 30.18
CA LYS A 290 -5.66 43.49 28.81
C LYS A 290 -5.38 42.02 28.54
N ALA A 291 -4.18 41.51 28.86
CA ALA A 291 -3.83 40.11 28.66
C ALA A 291 -4.75 39.14 29.41
N ARG A 292 -5.10 39.46 30.66
CA ARG A 292 -6.07 38.67 31.46
C ARG A 292 -7.46 38.65 30.83
N ARG A 293 -7.90 39.77 30.25
CA ARG A 293 -9.17 39.86 29.55
C ARG A 293 -9.14 39.02 28.27
N SER A 294 -8.09 39.13 27.47
CA SER A 294 -7.91 38.32 26.26
C SER A 294 -7.90 36.83 26.59
N HIS A 295 -7.10 36.41 27.58
CA HIS A 295 -7.09 35.01 28.04
C HIS A 295 -8.50 34.55 28.43
N ARG A 296 -9.24 35.34 29.21
CA ARG A 296 -10.60 35.00 29.66
C ARG A 296 -11.58 34.71 28.52
N TYR A 297 -11.60 35.55 27.48
CA TYR A 297 -12.54 35.37 26.36
C TYR A 297 -12.04 34.36 25.33
N ILE A 298 -10.75 34.34 25.03
CA ILE A 298 -10.15 33.34 24.13
C ILE A 298 -10.28 31.93 24.75
N SER A 299 -10.07 31.81 26.06
CA SER A 299 -10.20 30.53 26.77
C SER A 299 -11.62 30.00 26.74
N LEU A 300 -12.66 30.87 26.67
CA LEU A 300 -14.03 30.42 26.58
C LEU A 300 -14.25 29.67 25.26
N THR A 301 -13.85 30.24 24.13
CA THR A 301 -13.92 29.57 22.82
C THR A 301 -13.02 28.33 22.80
N ALA A 302 -11.77 28.45 23.26
CA ALA A 302 -10.82 27.34 23.27
C ALA A 302 -11.22 26.18 24.20
N SER A 303 -12.01 26.45 25.25
CA SER A 303 -12.42 25.43 26.22
C SER A 303 -13.32 24.37 25.59
N LEU A 304 -14.23 24.75 24.69
CA LEU A 304 -15.10 23.80 23.99
C LEU A 304 -14.27 22.80 23.19
N PHE A 305 -13.36 23.30 22.35
CA PHE A 305 -12.46 22.46 21.56
C PHE A 305 -11.55 21.60 22.44
N THR A 306 -11.00 22.16 23.52
CA THR A 306 -10.11 21.44 24.43
C THR A 306 -10.84 20.32 25.16
N LEU A 307 -12.08 20.55 25.62
CA LEU A 307 -12.89 19.51 26.26
C LEU A 307 -13.23 18.37 25.29
N MET A 308 -13.70 18.70 24.07
CA MET A 308 -14.00 17.69 23.06
C MET A 308 -12.75 16.89 22.67
N PHE A 309 -11.63 17.58 22.47
CA PHE A 309 -10.35 16.97 22.13
C PHE A 309 -9.83 16.05 23.24
N THR A 310 -9.75 16.53 24.48
CA THR A 310 -9.23 15.74 25.60
C THR A 310 -10.12 14.56 25.95
N PHE A 311 -11.44 14.71 25.81
CA PHE A 311 -12.39 13.61 25.96
C PHE A 311 -12.20 12.54 24.88
N SER A 312 -12.20 12.94 23.60
CA SER A 312 -12.02 12.02 22.47
C SER A 312 -10.64 11.34 22.50
N GLY A 313 -9.56 12.11 22.69
CA GLY A 313 -8.20 11.59 22.80
C GLY A 313 -8.03 10.63 23.98
N GLY A 314 -8.68 10.92 25.12
CA GLY A 314 -8.72 10.02 26.27
C GLY A 314 -9.40 8.69 25.95
N LEU A 315 -10.56 8.71 25.29
CA LEU A 315 -11.26 7.49 24.86
C LEU A 315 -10.42 6.65 23.88
N HIS A 316 -9.76 7.30 22.90
CA HIS A 316 -8.85 6.61 21.99
C HIS A 316 -7.64 6.00 22.71
N ALA A 317 -7.07 6.69 23.69
CA ALA A 317 -5.97 6.14 24.49
C ALA A 317 -6.42 4.92 25.30
N LEU A 318 -7.63 4.92 25.85
CA LEU A 318 -8.22 3.79 26.56
C LEU A 318 -8.52 2.61 25.64
N ASP A 319 -9.03 2.86 24.43
CA ASP A 319 -9.25 1.80 23.42
C ASP A 319 -7.94 1.08 23.06
N LYS A 320 -6.84 1.82 22.98
CA LYS A 320 -5.50 1.24 22.76
C LYS A 320 -4.95 0.41 23.92
N LEU A 321 -5.59 0.43 25.09
CA LEU A 321 -5.27 -0.49 26.19
C LEU A 321 -5.96 -1.85 26.02
N ARG A 322 -6.96 -1.96 25.13
CA ARG A 322 -7.61 -3.23 24.81
C ARG A 322 -6.75 -4.01 23.81
N THR A 323 -6.68 -5.32 24.00
CA THR A 323 -6.09 -6.21 23.00
C THR A 323 -6.94 -6.15 21.71
N PRO A 324 -6.33 -5.94 20.53
CA PRO A 324 -7.08 -6.04 19.28
C PRO A 324 -7.69 -7.44 19.17
N ASP A 325 -8.97 -7.52 18.78
CA ASP A 325 -9.52 -8.77 18.30
C ASP A 325 -8.68 -9.19 17.09
N LEU A 326 -8.00 -10.32 17.21
CA LEU A 326 -7.35 -10.97 16.08
C LEU A 326 -8.48 -11.39 15.14
N ILE A 327 -8.77 -10.57 14.14
CA ILE A 327 -9.56 -11.02 12.99
C ILE A 327 -8.64 -11.99 12.25
N ALA A 328 -8.69 -13.25 12.67
CA ALA A 328 -8.17 -14.36 11.91
C ALA A 328 -9.07 -14.51 10.68
N ASP A 329 -8.73 -13.79 9.60
CA ASP A 329 -9.27 -14.11 8.28
C ASP A 329 -8.51 -15.33 7.72
N ASP A 330 -8.72 -16.46 8.39
CA ASP A 330 -8.20 -17.78 8.02
C ASP A 330 -9.29 -18.57 7.29
N ARG A 331 -9.97 -17.94 6.33
CA ARG A 331 -10.76 -18.69 5.35
C ARG A 331 -9.79 -19.29 4.34
N SER A 332 -9.22 -20.45 4.69
CA SER A 332 -8.40 -21.23 3.77
C SER A 332 -9.23 -21.65 2.55
N ASN A 333 -9.08 -20.95 1.42
CA ASN A 333 -9.60 -21.41 0.13
C ASN A 333 -8.67 -22.49 -0.45
N ASP A 334 -8.45 -23.60 0.24
CA ASP A 334 -7.64 -24.67 -0.33
C ASP A 334 -8.45 -25.34 -1.47
N ILE A 335 -8.01 -25.13 -2.72
CA ILE A 335 -8.65 -25.62 -3.94
C ILE A 335 -7.73 -26.71 -4.53
N PRO A 336 -8.16 -27.98 -4.55
CA PRO A 336 -7.41 -29.05 -5.17
C PRO A 336 -7.22 -28.78 -6.67
N THR A 337 -6.03 -29.05 -7.21
CA THR A 337 -5.73 -28.91 -8.65
C THR A 337 -6.70 -29.70 -9.53
N THR A 338 -7.19 -30.84 -9.03
CA THR A 338 -8.16 -31.69 -9.73
C THR A 338 -9.55 -31.06 -9.87
N ALA A 339 -9.91 -30.11 -9.01
CA ALA A 339 -11.19 -29.40 -9.05
C ALA A 339 -11.17 -28.22 -10.04
N ILE A 340 -10.01 -27.85 -10.59
CA ILE A 340 -9.85 -26.68 -11.46
C ILE A 340 -10.09 -27.11 -12.92
N HIS A 341 -11.15 -26.59 -13.51
CA HIS A 341 -11.48 -26.77 -14.93
C HIS A 341 -11.37 -25.41 -15.61
N PHE A 342 -10.16 -25.09 -16.08
CA PHE A 342 -9.90 -23.86 -16.82
C PHE A 342 -9.90 -24.14 -18.33
N ASP A 343 -10.82 -23.53 -19.05
CA ASP A 343 -10.85 -23.54 -20.50
C ASP A 343 -11.22 -22.15 -21.05
N TYR A 344 -10.23 -21.47 -21.63
CA TYR A 344 -10.43 -20.13 -22.18
C TYR A 344 -11.48 -20.11 -23.30
N GLN A 345 -11.54 -21.12 -24.17
CA GLN A 345 -12.46 -21.15 -25.31
C GLN A 345 -13.90 -21.28 -24.83
N HIS A 346 -14.15 -22.10 -23.82
CA HIS A 346 -15.49 -22.24 -23.23
C HIS A 346 -15.91 -20.97 -22.47
N LEU A 347 -15.01 -20.31 -21.74
CA LEU A 347 -15.29 -18.99 -21.14
C LEU A 347 -15.64 -17.95 -22.22
N GLN A 348 -14.89 -17.92 -23.33
CA GLN A 348 -15.18 -17.05 -24.47
C GLN A 348 -16.51 -17.41 -25.14
N GLY A 349 -16.91 -18.69 -25.16
CA GLY A 349 -18.21 -19.13 -25.63
C GLY A 349 -19.39 -18.59 -24.81
N ALA A 350 -19.22 -18.45 -23.48
CA ALA A 350 -20.21 -17.83 -22.62
C ALA A 350 -20.33 -16.30 -22.85
N LEU A 351 -19.24 -15.64 -23.26
CA LEU A 351 -19.18 -14.20 -23.57
C LEU A 351 -18.52 -13.92 -24.94
N PRO A 352 -19.15 -14.27 -26.08
CA PRO A 352 -18.48 -14.34 -27.39
C PRO A 352 -17.87 -13.04 -27.89
N THR A 353 -18.54 -11.91 -27.63
CA THR A 353 -18.20 -10.60 -28.19
C THR A 353 -17.31 -9.76 -27.27
N THR A 354 -16.80 -10.35 -26.19
CA THR A 354 -16.14 -9.59 -25.13
C THR A 354 -14.72 -10.10 -24.90
N ALA A 355 -13.74 -9.24 -25.07
CA ALA A 355 -12.37 -9.54 -24.68
C ALA A 355 -12.22 -9.45 -23.15
N PHE A 356 -11.46 -10.39 -22.60
CA PHE A 356 -11.20 -10.51 -21.17
C PHE A 356 -9.91 -9.78 -20.82
N ASN A 357 -9.97 -8.93 -19.83
CA ASN A 357 -8.86 -8.14 -19.30
C ASN A 357 -8.21 -8.81 -18.09
N ASP A 358 -9.00 -9.58 -17.35
CA ASP A 358 -8.58 -10.26 -16.13
C ASP A 358 -9.41 -11.54 -16.00
N ILE A 359 -8.75 -12.63 -15.63
CA ILE A 359 -9.42 -13.87 -15.25
C ILE A 359 -8.79 -14.34 -13.95
N SER A 360 -9.64 -14.59 -12.96
CA SER A 360 -9.22 -15.06 -11.64
C SER A 360 -10.19 -16.10 -11.09
N LEU A 361 -9.67 -17.03 -10.29
CA LEU A 361 -10.50 -18.03 -9.63
C LEU A 361 -11.08 -17.46 -8.33
N ALA A 362 -12.40 -17.58 -8.19
CA ALA A 362 -13.15 -17.16 -7.02
C ALA A 362 -13.96 -18.34 -6.46
N ARG A 363 -14.08 -18.42 -5.14
CA ARG A 363 -15.01 -19.32 -4.46
C ARG A 363 -16.17 -18.48 -3.92
N ILE A 364 -17.38 -18.83 -4.31
CA ILE A 364 -18.62 -18.24 -3.78
C ILE A 364 -19.37 -19.38 -3.12
N ASP A 365 -19.55 -19.29 -1.81
CA ASP A 365 -20.05 -20.37 -0.96
C ASP A 365 -19.26 -21.67 -1.16
N SER A 366 -19.90 -22.74 -1.65
CA SER A 366 -19.29 -24.04 -1.93
C SER A 366 -18.82 -24.22 -3.38
N SER A 367 -19.09 -23.25 -4.26
CA SER A 367 -18.92 -23.38 -5.70
C SER A 367 -17.75 -22.54 -6.21
N LEU A 368 -17.08 -23.03 -7.26
CA LEU A 368 -15.97 -22.35 -7.91
C LEU A 368 -16.45 -21.61 -9.16
N TYR A 369 -15.96 -20.38 -9.31
CA TYR A 369 -16.27 -19.51 -10.43
C TYR A 369 -15.01 -18.85 -10.98
N TRP A 370 -14.94 -18.72 -12.29
CA TRP A 370 -14.03 -17.84 -12.99
C TRP A 370 -14.61 -16.44 -12.99
N ARG A 371 -14.01 -15.55 -12.19
CA ARG A 371 -14.28 -14.13 -12.21
C ARG A 371 -13.55 -13.53 -13.41
N VAL A 372 -14.32 -12.97 -14.34
CA VAL A 372 -13.83 -12.37 -15.57
C VAL A 372 -14.10 -10.87 -15.55
N ILE A 373 -13.07 -10.06 -15.77
CA ILE A 373 -13.23 -8.62 -16.00
C ILE A 373 -13.14 -8.36 -17.51
N THR A 374 -14.17 -7.73 -18.05
CA THR A 374 -14.25 -7.37 -19.46
C THR A 374 -13.53 -6.06 -19.78
N GLN A 375 -13.26 -5.78 -21.05
CA GLN A 375 -12.75 -4.46 -21.48
C GLN A 375 -13.60 -3.27 -21.02
N LYS A 376 -14.92 -3.46 -20.90
CA LYS A 376 -15.85 -2.44 -20.38
C LYS A 376 -15.86 -2.35 -18.85
N LYS A 377 -14.91 -3.01 -18.16
CA LYS A 377 -14.82 -3.12 -16.70
C LYS A 377 -16.05 -3.76 -16.03
N LYS A 378 -16.89 -4.47 -16.81
CA LYS A 378 -17.95 -5.32 -16.26
C LYS A 378 -17.31 -6.58 -15.67
N VAL A 379 -17.72 -6.94 -14.47
CA VAL A 379 -17.33 -8.18 -13.80
C VAL A 379 -18.43 -9.20 -14.05
N GLU A 380 -18.04 -10.40 -14.43
CA GLU A 380 -18.93 -11.55 -14.61
C GLU A 380 -18.33 -12.77 -13.91
N TYR A 381 -19.16 -13.68 -13.43
CA TYR A 381 -18.73 -14.93 -12.81
C TYR A 381 -19.25 -16.08 -13.63
N ILE A 382 -18.33 -16.91 -14.14
CA ILE A 382 -18.64 -18.08 -14.95
C ILE A 382 -18.31 -19.32 -14.15
N SER A 383 -19.26 -20.22 -13.98
CA SER A 383 -19.09 -21.45 -13.20
C SER A 383 -17.93 -22.30 -13.73
N ASN A 384 -17.13 -22.86 -12.81
CA ASN A 384 -16.02 -23.75 -13.14
C ASN A 384 -16.48 -25.06 -13.78
N ASP A 385 -17.68 -25.54 -13.47
CA ASP A 385 -18.11 -26.89 -13.84
C ASP A 385 -18.97 -26.92 -15.10
N ASP A 386 -19.98 -26.04 -15.18
CA ASP A 386 -20.96 -26.01 -16.27
C ASP A 386 -20.84 -24.76 -17.17
N HIS A 387 -19.90 -23.86 -16.89
CA HIS A 387 -19.68 -22.62 -17.63
C HIS A 387 -20.91 -21.69 -17.69
N ALA A 388 -21.89 -21.89 -16.81
CA ALA A 388 -23.03 -21.00 -16.69
C ALA A 388 -22.61 -19.66 -16.05
N ILE A 389 -23.15 -18.55 -16.57
CA ILE A 389 -22.94 -17.23 -15.97
C ILE A 389 -23.81 -17.15 -14.70
N LEU A 390 -23.20 -16.76 -13.58
CA LEU A 390 -23.90 -16.50 -12.33
C LEU A 390 -24.82 -15.27 -12.48
N PRO A 391 -26.15 -15.40 -12.35
CA PRO A 391 -27.05 -14.27 -12.48
C PRO A 391 -26.84 -13.27 -11.34
N ASN A 392 -26.64 -11.98 -11.68
CA ASN A 392 -26.40 -10.90 -10.72
C ASN A 392 -25.13 -11.06 -9.86
N GLY A 393 -24.13 -11.79 -10.36
CA GLY A 393 -22.83 -11.98 -9.70
C GLY A 393 -22.01 -10.71 -9.56
#